data_AF-A0A0Q0A4Z4-F1
#
_entry.id   AF-A0A0Q0A4Z4-F1
#
_cell.length_a   1.000
_cell.length_b   1.000
_cell.length_c   1.000
_cell.angle_alpha   90.00
_cell.angle_beta   90.00
_cell.angle_gamma   90.00
#
_symmetry.space_group_name_H-M   'P 1'
#
loop_
_entity.id
_entity.type
_entity.pdbx_description
1 polymer ?
#
loop_
_entity_poly.entity_id
_entity_poly.type
_entity_poly.pdbx_seq_one_letter_code
_entity_poly.pdbx_strand_id
1 'polypeptide(L)'
;MSKPDVSIENISSKVRIEYPDFSTLPEPVREKFESLPTKVNFFRMLGYSAGAFIPVIDLTNAIFRDLTISDYHKELLVLLVAAHEDVAYEWEQHVSIAQVAGVRPDQFVAIAEGRLDDSAALKEDERVLLRFGQAILEGQGTGRAVQARAAALLA
;
A
#
# COMPACT_ATOMS: atom_id res chain seq x y z
N MET A 1 4.82 -13.65 -32.12
CA MET A 1 3.66 -13.51 -31.20
C MET A 1 4.06 -12.49 -30.15
N SER A 2 3.51 -11.27 -30.23
CA SER A 2 3.75 -10.24 -29.21
C SER A 2 3.10 -10.67 -27.89
N LYS A 3 3.79 -10.39 -26.78
CA LYS A 3 3.21 -10.51 -25.44
C LYS A 3 1.98 -9.59 -25.35
N PRO A 4 0.92 -9.99 -24.64
CA PRO A 4 -0.21 -9.09 -24.41
C PRO A 4 0.30 -7.86 -23.66
N ASP A 5 0.03 -6.70 -24.23
CA ASP A 5 0.21 -5.41 -23.58
C ASP A 5 -0.87 -5.33 -22.49
N VAL A 6 -0.46 -5.59 -21.24
CA VAL A 6 -1.34 -5.45 -20.08
C VAL A 6 -1.32 -3.98 -19.71
N SER A 7 -2.12 -3.18 -20.41
CA SER A 7 -2.27 -1.76 -20.15
C SER A 7 -2.99 -1.56 -18.81
N ILE A 8 -2.25 -1.16 -17.78
CA ILE A 8 -2.76 -0.76 -16.46
C ILE A 8 -3.39 0.65 -16.58
N GLU A 9 -4.42 0.79 -17.42
CA GLU A 9 -5.04 2.09 -17.74
C GLU A 9 -6.19 2.48 -16.78
N ASN A 10 -6.67 1.58 -15.93
CA ASN A 10 -7.92 1.81 -15.19
C ASN A 10 -7.78 2.71 -13.96
N ILE A 11 -6.56 3.07 -13.55
CA ILE A 11 -6.32 3.67 -12.25
C ILE A 11 -5.18 4.71 -12.40
N SER A 12 -5.53 5.99 -12.64
CA SER A 12 -4.53 7.06 -12.74
C SER A 12 -4.85 8.31 -11.91
N SER A 13 -3.83 8.88 -11.24
CA SER A 13 -3.98 10.01 -10.34
C SER A 13 -3.45 11.34 -10.90
N LYS A 14 -4.17 12.44 -10.59
CA LYS A 14 -3.71 13.82 -10.82
C LYS A 14 -3.99 14.67 -9.59
N VAL A 15 -2.95 15.19 -8.96
CA VAL A 15 -3.08 16.14 -7.84
C VAL A 15 -3.44 17.52 -8.40
N ARG A 16 -4.51 18.14 -7.85
CA ARG A 16 -5.03 19.45 -8.31
C ARG A 16 -4.89 20.56 -7.27
N ILE A 17 -4.28 20.26 -6.12
CA ILE A 17 -4.05 21.21 -5.03
C ILE A 17 -2.56 21.48 -4.98
N GLU A 18 -2.18 22.73 -4.75
CA GLU A 18 -0.78 23.09 -4.48
C GLU A 18 -0.29 22.41 -3.20
N TYR A 19 1.03 22.41 -2.97
CA TYR A 19 1.58 21.95 -1.70
C TYR A 19 1.88 23.16 -0.80
N PRO A 20 1.77 23.00 0.53
CA PRO A 20 2.12 24.06 1.47
C PRO A 20 3.60 24.41 1.34
N ASP A 21 3.93 25.68 1.55
CA ASP A 21 5.31 26.11 1.66
C ASP A 21 5.90 25.65 3.01
N PHE A 22 6.67 24.56 2.97
CA PHE A 22 7.33 24.01 4.15
C PHE A 22 8.26 25.01 4.84
N SER A 23 8.79 26.04 4.17
CA SER A 23 9.63 27.06 4.81
C SER A 23 8.87 27.88 5.88
N THR A 24 7.54 27.93 5.77
CA THR A 24 6.65 28.67 6.69
C THR A 24 6.13 27.82 7.85
N LEU A 25 6.33 26.49 7.82
CA LEU A 25 5.84 25.56 8.84
C LEU A 25 6.70 25.59 10.11
N PRO A 26 6.19 25.12 11.27
CA PRO A 26 6.98 25.02 12.50
C PRO A 26 8.27 24.23 12.32
N GLU A 27 9.33 24.64 13.02
CA GLU A 27 10.68 24.06 12.91
C GLU A 27 10.71 22.52 13.01
N PRO A 28 10.05 21.88 14.01
CA PRO A 28 10.05 20.42 14.10
C PRO A 28 9.45 19.71 12.87
N VAL A 29 8.46 20.33 12.23
CA VAL A 29 7.83 19.79 11.02
C VAL A 29 8.77 19.88 9.83
N ARG A 30 9.49 21.01 9.69
CA ARG A 30 10.49 21.20 8.64
C ARG A 30 11.63 20.20 8.78
N GLU A 31 12.18 20.08 9.99
CA GLU A 31 13.25 19.13 10.29
C GLU A 31 12.83 17.68 10.00
N LYS A 32 11.63 17.29 10.44
CA LYS A 32 11.09 15.96 10.16
C LYS A 32 10.95 15.74 8.64
N PHE A 33 10.38 16.67 7.90
CA PHE A 33 10.21 16.55 6.45
C PHE A 33 11.54 16.45 5.70
N GLU A 34 12.54 17.26 6.10
CA GLU A 34 13.88 17.22 5.51
C GLU A 34 14.63 15.92 5.80
N SER A 35 14.37 15.27 6.93
CA SER A 35 14.94 13.96 7.26
C SER A 35 14.39 12.78 6.44
N LEU A 36 13.29 12.97 5.70
CA LEU A 36 12.64 11.88 4.98
C LEU A 36 13.50 11.44 3.78
N PRO A 37 13.75 10.12 3.62
CA PRO A 37 14.53 9.62 2.49
C PRO A 37 13.81 9.85 1.15
N THR A 38 12.48 9.75 1.17
CA THR A 38 11.62 10.04 0.03
C THR A 38 10.50 10.96 0.48
N LYS A 39 10.41 12.13 -0.16
CA LYS A 39 9.31 13.07 0.02
C LYS A 39 8.23 12.69 -0.99
N VAL A 40 7.25 11.89 -0.60
CA VAL A 40 6.12 11.50 -1.46
C VAL A 40 5.03 12.57 -1.43
N ASN A 41 4.12 12.57 -2.41
CA ASN A 41 3.08 13.61 -2.51
C ASN A 41 2.13 13.60 -1.31
N PHE A 42 1.81 12.43 -0.77
CA PHE A 42 1.08 12.32 0.50
C PHE A 42 1.75 13.09 1.65
N PHE A 43 3.07 12.94 1.83
CA PHE A 43 3.82 13.68 2.85
C PHE A 43 3.84 15.19 2.57
N ARG A 44 3.95 15.61 1.31
CA ARG A 44 3.86 17.04 0.97
C ARG A 44 2.49 17.62 1.34
N MET A 45 1.42 16.92 0.98
CA MET A 45 0.05 17.34 1.27
C MET A 45 -0.21 17.42 2.78
N LEU A 46 0.35 16.49 3.57
CA LEU A 46 0.20 16.48 5.02
C LEU A 46 0.76 17.75 5.70
N GLY A 47 1.65 18.50 5.04
CA GLY A 47 2.13 19.79 5.53
C GLY A 47 1.02 20.82 5.79
N TYR A 48 -0.16 20.67 5.16
CA TYR A 48 -1.34 21.50 5.46
C TYR A 48 -1.85 21.31 6.90
N SER A 49 -1.48 20.21 7.55
CA SER A 49 -1.82 19.89 8.93
C SER A 49 -0.55 19.67 9.77
N ALA A 50 0.18 20.76 10.05
CA ALA A 50 1.42 20.73 10.80
C ALA A 50 1.33 19.94 12.12
N GLY A 51 0.21 20.03 12.85
CA GLY A 51 0.00 19.31 14.11
C GLY A 51 -0.13 17.78 13.95
N ALA A 52 -0.54 17.29 12.78
CA ALA A 52 -0.64 15.86 12.49
C ALA A 52 0.59 15.30 11.76
N PHE A 53 1.47 16.18 11.27
CA PHE A 53 2.56 15.79 10.38
C PHE A 53 3.48 14.73 10.98
N ILE A 54 4.10 15.03 12.12
CA ILE A 54 5.05 14.12 12.76
C ILE A 54 4.38 12.81 13.19
N PRO A 55 3.22 12.81 13.90
CA PRO A 55 2.55 11.57 14.28
C PRO A 55 2.21 10.62 13.12
N VAL A 56 1.75 11.16 11.97
CA VAL A 56 1.42 10.33 10.81
C VAL A 56 2.67 9.78 10.14
N ILE A 57 3.75 10.56 10.06
CA ILE A 57 5.04 10.06 9.57
C ILE A 57 5.59 8.96 10.48
N ASP A 58 5.49 9.11 11.79
CA ASP A 58 5.96 8.11 12.76
C ASP A 58 5.13 6.83 12.64
N LEU A 59 3.81 6.93 12.51
CA LEU A 59 2.93 5.79 12.26
C LEU A 59 3.29 5.08 10.95
N THR A 60 3.51 5.84 9.88
CA THR A 60 3.90 5.28 8.57
C THR A 60 5.22 4.53 8.68
N ASN A 61 6.22 5.08 9.38
CA ASN A 61 7.48 4.38 9.61
C ASN A 61 7.31 3.11 10.43
N ALA A 62 6.52 3.15 11.50
CA ALA A 62 6.25 1.96 12.32
C ALA A 62 5.63 0.83 11.48
N ILE A 63 4.67 1.15 10.61
CA ILE A 63 4.02 0.18 9.73
C ILE A 63 5.00 -0.39 8.68
N PHE A 64 5.74 0.48 8.00
CA PHE A 64 6.54 0.06 6.86
C PHE A 64 7.95 -0.42 7.21
N ARG A 65 8.49 -0.10 8.39
CA ARG A 65 9.87 -0.46 8.80
C ARG A 65 9.93 -1.41 9.97
N ASP A 66 9.02 -1.30 10.93
CA ASP A 66 9.19 -1.94 12.24
C ASP A 66 8.30 -3.19 12.43
N LEU A 67 7.38 -3.46 11.50
CA LEU A 67 6.60 -4.69 11.51
C LEU A 67 7.41 -5.90 11.03
N THR A 68 7.06 -7.07 11.55
CA THR A 68 7.64 -8.38 11.21
C THR A 68 7.20 -8.92 9.85
N ILE A 69 6.04 -8.47 9.35
CA ILE A 69 5.57 -8.83 8.01
C ILE A 69 6.53 -8.28 6.94
N SER A 70 6.95 -9.16 6.02
CA SER A 70 7.88 -8.79 4.94
C SER A 70 7.30 -7.68 4.05
N ASP A 71 8.18 -6.88 3.44
CA ASP A 71 7.80 -5.86 2.46
C ASP A 71 6.92 -6.41 1.35
N TYR A 72 7.26 -7.59 0.80
CA TYR A 72 6.46 -8.28 -0.21
C TYR A 72 4.99 -8.44 0.20
N HIS A 73 4.73 -9.04 1.37
CA HIS A 73 3.39 -9.26 1.88
C HIS A 73 2.66 -7.96 2.28
N LYS A 74 3.38 -6.95 2.77
CA LYS A 74 2.79 -5.61 3.00
C LYS A 74 2.28 -5.01 1.70
N GLU A 75 3.08 -5.06 0.64
CA GLU A 75 2.71 -4.51 -0.67
C GLU A 75 1.51 -5.24 -1.30
N LEU A 76 1.40 -6.57 -1.13
CA LEU A 76 0.18 -7.29 -1.54
C LEU A 76 -1.08 -6.75 -0.85
N LEU A 77 -1.01 -6.45 0.45
CA LEU A 77 -2.13 -5.86 1.20
C LEU A 77 -2.40 -4.41 0.79
N VAL A 78 -1.36 -3.60 0.56
CA VAL A 78 -1.56 -2.21 0.10
C VAL A 78 -2.23 -2.19 -1.27
N LEU A 79 -1.78 -3.01 -2.22
CA LEU A 79 -2.39 -3.13 -3.55
C LEU A 79 -3.83 -3.63 -3.46
N LEU A 80 -4.12 -4.57 -2.55
CA LEU A 80 -5.49 -5.02 -2.29
C LEU A 80 -6.38 -3.87 -1.83
N VAL A 81 -5.94 -3.08 -0.85
CA VAL A 81 -6.70 -1.92 -0.34
C VAL A 81 -6.89 -0.89 -1.45
N ALA A 82 -5.84 -0.57 -2.20
CA ALA A 82 -5.91 0.40 -3.29
C ALA A 82 -6.86 -0.02 -4.41
N ALA A 83 -6.88 -1.31 -4.77
CA ALA A 83 -7.83 -1.86 -5.75
C ALA A 83 -9.26 -1.92 -5.21
N HIS A 84 -9.45 -2.30 -3.94
CA HIS A 84 -10.77 -2.37 -3.31
C HIS A 84 -11.44 -1.00 -3.19
N GLU A 85 -10.68 0.01 -2.77
CA GLU A 85 -11.17 1.39 -2.56
C GLU A 85 -11.09 2.27 -3.83
N ASP A 86 -10.64 1.72 -4.96
CA ASP A 86 -10.42 2.45 -6.22
C ASP A 86 -9.51 3.70 -6.06
N VAL A 87 -8.44 3.58 -5.27
CA VAL A 87 -7.54 4.69 -4.92
C VAL A 87 -6.34 4.72 -5.85
N ALA A 88 -6.45 5.53 -6.90
CA ALA A 88 -5.45 5.49 -7.96
C ALA A 88 -4.05 5.95 -7.59
N TYR A 89 -3.97 6.96 -6.74
CA TYR A 89 -2.69 7.47 -6.29
C TYR A 89 -1.90 6.41 -5.53
N GLU A 90 -2.55 5.69 -4.61
CA GLU A 90 -1.90 4.65 -3.79
C GLU A 90 -1.50 3.45 -4.65
N TRP A 91 -2.35 3.05 -5.60
CA TRP A 91 -1.99 1.99 -6.56
C TRP A 91 -0.72 2.36 -7.35
N GLU A 92 -0.72 3.50 -8.04
CA GLU A 92 0.42 3.95 -8.85
C GLU A 92 1.70 4.07 -8.01
N GLN A 93 1.58 4.65 -6.82
CA GLN A 93 2.69 4.87 -5.91
C GLN A 93 3.32 3.54 -5.46
N HIS A 94 2.49 2.56 -5.12
CA HIS A 94 2.93 1.29 -4.56
C HIS A 94 3.33 0.25 -5.62
N VAL A 95 2.94 0.39 -6.89
CA VAL A 95 3.38 -0.53 -7.95
C VAL A 95 4.92 -0.63 -8.02
N SER A 96 5.63 0.51 -7.97
CA SER A 96 7.10 0.50 -8.04
C SER A 96 7.75 -0.13 -6.80
N ILE A 97 7.16 0.10 -5.62
CA ILE A 97 7.62 -0.45 -4.34
C ILE A 97 7.39 -1.96 -4.31
N ALA A 98 6.19 -2.39 -4.69
CA ALA A 98 5.79 -3.78 -4.82
C ALA A 98 6.69 -4.55 -5.80
N GLN A 99 7.05 -3.96 -6.93
CA GLN A 99 8.00 -4.56 -7.88
C GLN A 99 9.38 -4.80 -7.24
N VAL A 100 9.91 -3.83 -6.49
CA VAL A 100 11.18 -3.98 -5.76
C VAL A 100 11.07 -5.06 -4.69
N ALA A 101 9.92 -5.16 -4.02
CA ALA A 101 9.64 -6.20 -3.04
C ALA A 101 9.42 -7.60 -3.67
N GLY A 102 9.29 -7.70 -4.99
CA GLY A 102 9.19 -8.97 -5.74
C GLY A 102 7.78 -9.35 -6.20
N VAL A 103 6.80 -8.45 -6.09
CA VAL A 103 5.44 -8.66 -6.62
C VAL A 103 5.49 -8.75 -8.14
N ARG A 104 4.83 -9.76 -8.69
CA ARG A 104 4.91 -10.13 -10.11
C ARG A 104 3.72 -9.59 -10.91
N PRO A 105 3.86 -9.39 -12.24
CA PRO A 105 2.79 -8.88 -13.11
C PRO A 105 1.47 -9.65 -13.02
N ASP A 106 1.51 -10.98 -12.95
CA ASP A 106 0.32 -11.83 -12.80
C ASP A 106 -0.42 -11.57 -11.48
N GLN A 107 0.30 -11.25 -10.41
CA GLN A 107 -0.29 -10.93 -9.11
C GLN A 107 -0.95 -9.55 -9.10
N PHE A 108 -0.31 -8.53 -9.71
CA PHE A 108 -0.94 -7.22 -9.87
C PHE A 108 -2.29 -7.34 -10.59
N VAL A 109 -2.31 -8.09 -11.68
CA VAL A 109 -3.52 -8.32 -12.48
C VAL A 109 -4.58 -9.07 -11.67
N ALA A 110 -4.20 -10.14 -10.97
CA ALA A 110 -5.13 -10.88 -10.11
C ALA A 110 -5.74 -10.01 -9.00
N ILE A 111 -4.95 -9.14 -8.37
CA ILE A 111 -5.43 -8.22 -7.32
C ILE A 111 -6.35 -7.14 -7.92
N ALA A 112 -5.94 -6.49 -9.01
CA ALA A 112 -6.73 -5.45 -9.67
C ALA A 112 -8.10 -5.94 -10.15
N GLU A 113 -8.18 -7.21 -10.58
CA GLU A 113 -9.41 -7.83 -11.07
C GLU A 113 -10.17 -8.61 -9.98
N GLY A 114 -9.74 -8.53 -8.72
CA GLY A 114 -10.39 -9.20 -7.59
C GLY A 114 -10.32 -10.74 -7.63
N ARG A 115 -9.44 -11.33 -8.44
CA ARG A 115 -9.26 -12.79 -8.57
C ARG A 115 -8.36 -13.36 -7.47
N LEU A 116 -8.72 -13.15 -6.22
CA LEU A 116 -7.89 -13.55 -5.07
C LEU A 116 -7.76 -15.08 -4.89
N ASP A 117 -8.60 -15.87 -5.57
CA ASP A 117 -8.52 -17.33 -5.59
C ASP A 117 -7.72 -17.91 -6.76
N ASP A 118 -7.13 -17.05 -7.62
CA ASP A 118 -6.33 -17.48 -8.78
C ASP A 118 -5.06 -18.21 -8.33
N SER A 119 -5.07 -19.53 -8.36
CA SER A 119 -3.94 -20.36 -7.95
C SER A 119 -2.78 -20.38 -8.95
N ALA A 120 -2.98 -19.86 -10.17
CA ALA A 120 -1.89 -19.72 -11.13
C ALA A 120 -1.08 -18.45 -10.86
N ALA A 121 -1.74 -17.37 -10.43
CA ALA A 121 -1.09 -16.10 -10.08
C ALA A 121 -0.62 -16.03 -8.62
N LEU A 122 -1.39 -16.55 -7.67
CA LEU A 122 -1.15 -16.38 -6.24
C LEU A 122 -0.82 -17.72 -5.59
N LYS A 123 0.15 -17.75 -4.67
CA LYS A 123 0.47 -18.91 -3.83
C LYS A 123 -0.55 -19.09 -2.70
N GLU A 124 -0.56 -20.25 -2.04
CA GLU A 124 -1.58 -20.53 -1.01
C GLU A 124 -1.55 -19.53 0.16
N ASP A 125 -0.36 -19.19 0.64
CA ASP A 125 -0.13 -18.18 1.67
C ASP A 125 -0.59 -16.78 1.24
N GLU A 126 -0.26 -16.36 0.02
CA GLU A 126 -0.70 -15.09 -0.57
C GLU A 126 -2.22 -15.01 -0.65
N ARG A 127 -2.89 -16.08 -1.11
CA ARG A 127 -4.35 -16.15 -1.17
C ARG A 127 -4.98 -16.09 0.23
N VAL A 128 -4.37 -16.73 1.23
CA VAL A 128 -4.83 -16.64 2.62
C VAL A 128 -4.70 -15.21 3.16
N LEU A 129 -3.56 -14.56 2.93
CA LEU A 129 -3.31 -13.19 3.35
C LEU A 129 -4.30 -12.21 2.71
N LEU A 130 -4.48 -12.30 1.39
CA LEU A 130 -5.35 -11.41 0.63
C LEU A 130 -6.83 -11.59 1.02
N ARG A 131 -7.32 -12.83 1.20
CA ARG A 131 -8.67 -13.07 1.71
C ARG A 131 -8.86 -12.55 3.13
N PHE A 132 -7.84 -12.64 3.98
CA PHE A 132 -7.89 -12.07 5.32
C PHE A 132 -8.02 -10.55 5.26
N GLY A 133 -7.21 -9.88 4.43
CA GLY A 133 -7.31 -8.44 4.18
C GLY A 133 -8.68 -8.04 3.62
N GLN A 134 -9.19 -8.77 2.63
CA GLN A 134 -10.50 -8.49 2.03
C GLN A 134 -11.63 -8.61 3.05
N ALA A 135 -11.62 -9.64 3.88
CA ALA A 135 -12.64 -9.80 4.91
C ALA A 135 -12.61 -8.66 5.95
N ILE A 136 -11.43 -8.12 6.28
CA ILE A 136 -11.32 -6.92 7.13
C ILE A 136 -11.95 -5.70 6.43
N LEU A 137 -11.66 -5.49 5.16
CA LEU A 137 -12.20 -4.38 4.36
C LEU A 137 -13.74 -4.46 4.26
N GLU A 138 -14.28 -5.66 4.08
CA GLU A 138 -15.72 -5.92 4.00
C GLU A 138 -16.42 -5.91 5.38
N GLY A 139 -15.68 -5.66 6.47
CA GLY A 139 -16.22 -5.69 7.84
C GLY A 139 -16.70 -7.08 8.27
N GLN A 140 -16.25 -8.14 7.61
CA GLN A 140 -16.64 -9.51 7.88
C GLN A 140 -15.75 -10.14 8.97
N GLY A 141 -16.37 -10.86 9.89
CA GLY A 141 -15.64 -11.70 10.83
C GLY A 141 -14.91 -12.83 10.09
N THR A 142 -13.59 -12.90 10.23
CA THR A 142 -12.80 -14.00 9.68
C THR A 142 -12.87 -15.24 10.59
N GLY A 143 -13.01 -16.43 10.01
CA GLY A 143 -12.98 -17.67 10.79
C GLY A 143 -11.64 -17.89 11.49
N ARG A 144 -11.63 -18.50 12.69
CA ARG A 144 -10.40 -18.72 13.50
C ARG A 144 -9.24 -19.37 12.73
N ALA A 145 -9.53 -20.28 11.81
CA ALA A 145 -8.49 -20.93 11.00
C ALA A 145 -7.80 -19.97 10.03
N VAL A 146 -8.54 -19.02 9.44
CA VAL A 146 -8.00 -17.97 8.57
C VAL A 146 -7.18 -16.99 9.42
N GLN A 147 -7.70 -16.59 10.58
CA GLN A 147 -6.98 -15.73 11.53
C GLN A 147 -5.66 -16.35 11.99
N ALA A 148 -5.65 -17.63 12.36
CA ALA A 148 -4.46 -18.33 12.81
C ALA A 148 -3.41 -18.49 11.71
N ARG A 149 -3.83 -18.81 10.47
CA ARG A 149 -2.92 -18.88 9.32
C ARG A 149 -2.37 -17.50 8.94
N ALA A 150 -3.21 -16.46 8.95
CA ALA A 150 -2.75 -15.09 8.71
C ALA A 150 -1.75 -14.65 9.80
N ALA A 151 -2.02 -14.95 11.08
CA ALA A 151 -1.09 -14.67 12.17
C ALA A 151 0.25 -15.39 12.01
N ALA A 152 0.28 -16.61 11.46
CA ALA A 152 1.52 -17.32 11.16
C ALA A 152 2.36 -16.68 10.05
N LEU A 153 1.77 -15.82 9.20
CA LEU A 153 2.50 -15.02 8.21
C LEU A 153 3.06 -13.71 8.82
N LEU A 154 2.62 -13.36 10.03
CA LEU A 154 3.03 -12.16 10.75
C LEU A 154 4.09 -12.45 11.83
N ALA A 155 4.42 -13.72 12.09
CA ALA A 155 5.36 -14.17 13.12
C ALA A 155 6.70 -14.57 12.51
#